data_AF-A0AAV8UBC2-F1
#
_entry.id   AF-A0AAV8UBC2-F1
#
_cell.length_a   1.000
_cell.length_b   1.000
_cell.length_c   1.000
_cell.angle_alpha   90.00
_cell.angle_beta   90.00
_cell.angle_gamma   90.00
#
_symmetry.space_group_name_H-M   'P 1'
#
loop_
_entity.id
_entity.type
_entity.pdbx_description
1 polymer ?
#
loop_
_entity_poly.entity_id
_entity_poly.type
_entity_poly.pdbx_seq_one_letter_code
_entity_poly.pdbx_strand_id
1 'polypeptide(L)'
;MIETDLVIIIKADDARQPLSLVVTIPPSHLTPYRIVIILGLIILGFFLQYCATHLVKDAYPLWLISVILVPVNRETYLDRLALRYDRDGEPSQLAPVDVFVNTVDPLKEPPLVTTNIVLSVLVVDYPIDKVSCYILDDGSTMLTFEALSETLEFAEKWVSFCKKHNIEPRALNFILPKRLTI
;
A
#
# COMPACT_ATOMS: atom_id res chain seq x y z
N MET A 1 30.75 -12.31 -26.04
CA MET A 1 31.61 -11.31 -25.38
C MET A 1 31.06 -9.90 -25.61
N ILE A 2 30.91 -9.43 -26.86
CA ILE A 2 30.34 -8.10 -27.16
C ILE A 2 28.87 -7.95 -26.71
N GLU A 3 28.05 -9.00 -26.91
CA GLU A 3 26.62 -8.97 -26.57
C GLU A 3 26.36 -8.94 -25.06
N THR A 4 27.19 -9.65 -24.28
CA THR A 4 27.16 -9.63 -22.82
C THR A 4 27.57 -8.26 -22.26
N ASP A 5 28.57 -7.61 -22.86
CA ASP A 5 29.01 -6.27 -22.43
C ASP A 5 27.95 -5.21 -22.73
N LEU A 6 27.26 -5.31 -23.88
CA LEU A 6 26.18 -4.40 -24.24
C LEU A 6 24.98 -4.52 -23.30
N VAL A 7 24.59 -5.75 -22.93
CA VAL A 7 23.50 -6.00 -21.96
C VAL A 7 23.84 -5.45 -20.58
N ILE A 8 25.10 -5.57 -20.15
CA ILE A 8 25.56 -5.01 -18.87
C ILE A 8 25.48 -3.48 -18.88
N ILE A 9 25.89 -2.84 -19.98
CA ILE A 9 25.83 -1.38 -20.14
C ILE A 9 24.38 -0.89 -20.10
N ILE A 10 23.47 -1.56 -20.79
CA ILE A 10 22.03 -1.19 -20.80
C ILE A 10 21.43 -1.33 -19.39
N LYS A 11 21.68 -2.45 -18.70
CA LYS A 11 21.19 -2.65 -17.31
C LYS A 11 21.76 -1.61 -16.35
N ALA A 12 23.02 -1.22 -16.53
CA ALA A 12 23.66 -0.19 -15.71
C ALA A 12 23.04 1.21 -15.93
N ASP A 13 22.58 1.51 -17.15
CA ASP A 13 21.92 2.77 -17.47
C ASP A 13 20.47 2.80 -16.95
N ASP A 14 19.73 1.69 -17.08
CA ASP A 14 18.38 1.56 -16.50
C ASP A 14 18.38 1.67 -14.98
N ALA A 15 19.42 1.15 -14.32
CA ALA A 15 19.60 1.29 -12.88
C ALA A 15 19.86 2.73 -12.43
N ARG A 16 20.15 3.70 -13.32
CA ARG A 16 20.34 5.12 -12.98
C ARG A 16 19.07 5.95 -13.09
N GLN A 17 18.05 5.42 -13.75
CA GLN A 17 16.77 6.09 -13.95
C GLN A 17 16.02 6.32 -12.62
N PRO A 18 15.08 7.29 -12.58
CA PRO A 18 14.28 7.54 -11.39
C PRO A 18 13.37 6.35 -11.05
N LEU A 19 13.27 6.04 -9.76
CA LEU A 19 12.48 4.94 -9.21
C LEU A 19 10.99 5.27 -9.12
N SER A 20 10.67 6.56 -9.02
CA SER A 20 9.30 7.07 -9.04
C SER A 20 9.23 8.34 -9.85
N LEU A 21 8.10 8.52 -10.54
CA LEU A 21 7.81 9.71 -11.33
C LEU A 21 6.45 10.27 -10.92
N VAL A 22 6.40 11.58 -10.74
CA VAL A 22 5.12 12.29 -10.60
C VAL A 22 4.53 12.43 -11.98
N VAL A 23 3.42 11.73 -12.24
CA VAL A 23 2.76 11.77 -13.53
C VAL A 23 1.84 12.97 -13.58
N THR A 24 2.16 13.91 -14.46
CA THR A 24 1.30 15.05 -14.71
C THR A 24 0.05 14.56 -15.46
N ILE A 25 -1.11 14.80 -14.86
CA ILE A 25 -2.40 14.51 -15.50
C ILE A 25 -2.49 15.33 -16.80
N PRO A 26 -2.96 14.76 -17.92
CA PRO A 26 -3.09 15.49 -19.17
C PRO A 26 -3.91 16.78 -19.00
N PRO A 27 -3.52 17.90 -19.66
CA PRO A 27 -4.22 19.18 -19.51
C PRO A 27 -5.71 19.13 -19.87
N SER A 28 -6.11 18.22 -20.76
CA SER A 28 -7.50 18.01 -21.21
C SER A 28 -8.47 17.62 -20.08
N HIS A 29 -7.98 16.94 -19.04
CA HIS A 29 -8.80 16.57 -17.88
C HIS A 29 -8.69 17.60 -16.75
N LEU A 30 -7.59 18.34 -16.66
CA LEU A 30 -7.36 19.36 -15.63
C LEU A 30 -8.08 20.68 -15.92
N THR A 31 -8.24 21.09 -17.18
CA THR A 31 -8.92 22.33 -17.56
C THR A 31 -10.39 22.40 -17.11
N PRO A 32 -11.25 21.38 -17.33
CA PRO A 32 -12.63 21.45 -16.83
C PRO A 32 -12.67 21.48 -15.29
N TYR A 33 -11.80 20.72 -14.62
CA TYR A 33 -11.69 20.73 -13.16
C TYR A 33 -11.32 22.12 -12.61
N ARG A 34 -10.35 22.80 -13.24
CA ARG A 34 -9.96 24.18 -12.87
C ARG A 34 -11.10 25.18 -13.08
N ILE A 35 -11.88 25.04 -14.16
CA ILE A 35 -13.03 25.91 -14.43
C ILE A 35 -14.11 25.73 -13.35
N VAL A 36 -14.39 24.50 -12.93
CA VAL A 36 -15.36 24.23 -11.85
C VAL A 36 -14.89 24.84 -10.52
N ILE A 37 -13.59 24.74 -10.19
CA ILE A 37 -13.05 25.39 -8.99
C ILE A 37 -13.18 26.91 -9.08
N ILE A 38 -12.82 27.53 -10.21
CA ILE A 38 -12.91 28.99 -10.39
C ILE A 38 -14.36 29.45 -10.28
N LEU A 39 -15.30 28.74 -10.91
CA LEU A 39 -16.73 29.02 -10.80
C LEU A 39 -17.20 28.88 -9.34
N GLY A 40 -16.72 27.86 -8.63
CA GLY A 40 -16.96 27.67 -7.19
C GLY A 40 -16.41 28.81 -6.33
N LEU A 41 -15.21 29.32 -6.62
CA LEU A 41 -14.63 30.50 -5.93
C LEU A 41 -15.47 31.76 -6.16
N ILE A 42 -16.03 31.95 -7.36
CA ILE A 42 -16.91 33.08 -7.68
C ILE A 42 -18.22 32.98 -6.89
N ILE A 43 -18.87 31.81 -6.92
CA ILE A 43 -20.09 31.54 -6.15
C ILE A 43 -19.81 31.72 -4.65
N LEU A 44 -18.63 31.27 -4.16
CA LEU A 44 -18.24 31.50 -2.79
C LEU A 44 -18.07 32.99 -2.49
N GLY A 45 -17.42 33.78 -3.36
CA GLY A 45 -17.27 35.21 -3.14
C GLY A 45 -18.61 35.89 -2.90
N PHE A 46 -19.63 35.53 -3.68
CA PHE A 46 -21.01 35.99 -3.47
C PHE A 46 -21.63 35.44 -2.18
N PHE A 47 -21.43 34.15 -1.87
CA PHE A 47 -21.93 33.54 -0.64
C PHE A 47 -21.28 34.12 0.62
N LEU A 48 -19.97 34.39 0.62
CA LEU A 48 -19.23 35.04 1.70
C LEU A 48 -19.70 36.47 1.90
N GLN A 49 -19.88 37.22 0.81
CA GLN A 49 -20.45 38.56 0.88
C GLN A 49 -21.86 38.51 1.48
N TYR A 50 -22.67 37.53 1.08
CA TYR A 50 -24.00 37.29 1.60
C TYR A 50 -24.01 36.86 3.08
N CYS A 51 -23.09 35.99 3.50
CA CYS A 51 -22.94 35.57 4.89
C CYS A 51 -22.30 36.65 5.79
N ALA A 52 -21.48 37.53 5.24
CA ALA A 52 -21.00 38.72 5.94
C ALA A 52 -22.15 39.68 6.24
N THR A 53 -23.17 39.72 5.37
CA THR A 53 -24.43 40.44 5.62
C THR A 53 -25.43 39.63 6.46
N HIS A 54 -25.37 38.29 6.47
CA HIS A 54 -26.23 37.39 7.23
C HIS A 54 -25.44 36.30 7.96
N LEU A 55 -25.21 36.53 9.25
CA LEU A 55 -24.22 35.86 10.09
C LEU A 55 -24.52 34.37 10.35
N VAL A 56 -23.98 33.47 9.53
CA VAL A 56 -23.90 32.02 9.81
C VAL A 56 -22.43 31.59 9.83
N LYS A 57 -21.98 30.99 10.95
CA LYS A 57 -20.56 30.91 11.34
C LYS A 57 -19.88 29.54 11.13
N ASP A 58 -20.61 28.49 10.76
CA ASP A 58 -20.12 27.12 11.00
C ASP A 58 -19.62 26.34 9.78
N ALA A 59 -19.61 26.92 8.56
CA ALA A 59 -19.31 26.18 7.32
C ALA A 59 -17.96 26.52 6.63
N TYR A 60 -17.22 27.53 7.13
CA TYR A 60 -15.97 27.99 6.49
C TYR A 60 -14.80 26.98 6.45
N PRO A 61 -14.56 26.15 7.49
CA PRO A 61 -13.38 25.28 7.51
C PRO A 61 -13.47 24.12 6.50
N LEU A 62 -14.66 23.53 6.35
CA LEU A 62 -14.89 22.38 5.47
C LEU A 62 -14.64 22.72 3.99
N TRP A 63 -14.88 23.97 3.60
CA TRP A 63 -14.69 24.41 2.22
C TRP A 63 -13.23 24.75 1.90
N LEU A 64 -12.50 25.33 2.85
CA LEU A 64 -11.08 25.69 2.67
C LEU A 64 -10.21 24.45 2.38
N ILE A 65 -10.54 23.32 3.01
CA ILE A 65 -9.87 22.02 2.79
C ILE A 65 -10.10 21.51 1.35
N SER A 66 -11.27 21.76 0.76
CA SER A 66 -11.60 21.33 -0.61
C SER A 66 -10.75 22.02 -1.69
N VAL A 67 -10.36 23.29 -1.45
CA VAL A 67 -9.59 24.09 -2.42
C VAL A 67 -8.09 23.78 -2.41
N ILE A 68 -7.55 23.29 -1.29
CA ILE A 68 -6.10 23.05 -1.14
C ILE A 68 -5.67 21.67 -1.68
N LEU A 69 -6.59 20.70 -1.79
CA LEU A 69 -6.29 19.34 -2.24
C LEU A 69 -6.13 19.25 -3.77
N VAL A 70 -4.90 19.44 -4.25
CA VAL A 70 -4.53 19.17 -5.64
C VAL A 70 -4.21 17.67 -5.80
N PRO A 71 -4.85 16.95 -6.73
CA PRO A 71 -4.55 15.55 -6.97
C PRO A 71 -3.15 15.40 -7.57
N VAL A 72 -2.31 14.57 -6.94
CA VAL A 72 -0.95 14.23 -7.42
C VAL A 72 -0.91 12.73 -7.69
N ASN A 73 -0.70 12.35 -8.95
CA ASN A 73 -0.49 10.96 -9.35
C ASN A 73 1.01 10.62 -9.32
N ARG A 74 1.34 9.41 -8.84
CA ARG A 74 2.72 8.90 -8.79
C ARG A 74 2.75 7.50 -9.38
N GLU A 75 3.73 7.24 -10.24
CA GLU A 75 4.07 5.91 -10.73
C GLU A 75 5.38 5.46 -10.10
N THR A 76 5.50 4.16 -9.86
CA THR A 76 6.67 3.50 -9.29
C THR A 76 7.15 2.38 -10.20
N TYR A 77 8.47 2.29 -10.40
CA TYR A 77 9.07 1.29 -11.29
C TYR A 77 9.86 0.26 -10.47
N LEU A 78 9.25 -0.89 -10.22
CA LEU A 78 9.84 -1.96 -9.40
C LEU A 78 11.04 -2.64 -10.08
N ASP A 79 11.03 -2.78 -11.40
CA ASP A 79 12.15 -3.39 -12.14
C ASP A 79 13.47 -2.61 -11.93
N ARG A 80 13.38 -1.27 -11.91
CA ARG A 80 14.51 -0.39 -11.65
C ARG A 80 14.98 -0.48 -10.20
N LEU A 81 14.05 -0.71 -9.26
CA LEU A 81 14.37 -0.90 -7.86
C LEU A 81 15.15 -2.20 -7.66
N ALA A 82 14.68 -3.30 -8.25
CA ALA A 82 15.34 -4.60 -8.20
C ALA A 82 16.73 -4.53 -8.86
N LEU A 83 16.85 -3.94 -10.05
CA LEU A 83 18.16 -3.74 -10.71
C LEU A 83 19.17 -2.96 -9.86
N ARG A 84 18.69 -1.98 -9.08
CA ARG A 84 19.58 -1.13 -8.27
C ARG A 84 19.97 -1.78 -6.94
N TYR A 85 19.03 -2.40 -6.24
CA TYR A 85 19.20 -2.83 -4.84
C TYR A 85 19.06 -4.33 -4.60
N ASP A 86 18.58 -5.11 -5.57
CA ASP A 86 18.35 -6.55 -5.45
C ASP A 86 19.01 -7.29 -6.63
N ARG A 87 20.35 -7.20 -6.69
CA ARG A 87 21.14 -7.72 -7.81
C ARG A 87 21.37 -9.22 -7.65
N ASP A 88 21.19 -9.95 -8.75
CA ASP A 88 21.47 -11.38 -8.81
C ASP A 88 22.92 -11.69 -8.41
N GLY A 89 23.09 -12.50 -7.37
CA GLY A 89 24.41 -12.97 -6.89
C GLY A 89 25.07 -12.13 -5.81
N GLU A 90 24.52 -10.96 -5.47
CA GLU A 90 24.97 -10.13 -4.34
C GLU A 90 23.92 -10.15 -3.22
N PRO A 91 24.30 -9.92 -1.95
CA PRO A 91 23.31 -9.76 -0.89
C PRO A 91 22.40 -8.57 -1.20
N SER A 92 21.10 -8.75 -0.99
CA SER A 92 20.11 -7.69 -1.18
C SER A 92 20.52 -6.45 -0.38
N GLN A 93 20.34 -5.27 -0.95
CA GLN A 93 20.60 -3.95 -0.31
C GLN A 93 19.32 -3.23 0.08
N LEU A 94 18.18 -3.89 -0.04
CA LEU A 94 16.88 -3.41 0.44
C LEU A 94 16.90 -3.11 1.95
N ALA A 95 16.05 -2.20 2.42
CA ALA A 95 15.97 -1.86 3.84
C ALA A 95 15.14 -2.91 4.61
N PRO A 96 15.42 -3.17 5.90
CA PRO A 96 14.51 -3.97 6.71
C PRO A 96 13.15 -3.27 6.88
N VAL A 97 12.08 -4.05 6.91
CA VAL A 97 10.69 -3.62 7.03
C VAL A 97 10.04 -4.36 8.19
N ASP A 98 9.53 -3.59 9.15
CA ASP A 98 8.77 -4.11 10.29
C ASP A 98 7.27 -3.83 10.06
N VAL A 99 6.47 -4.90 10.09
CA VAL A 99 5.02 -4.82 9.96
C VAL A 99 4.38 -5.06 11.30
N PHE A 100 3.58 -4.11 11.76
CA PHE A 100 2.84 -4.21 13.02
C PHE A 100 1.37 -4.51 12.75
N VAL A 101 0.87 -5.59 13.33
CA VAL A 101 -0.55 -5.99 13.29
C VAL A 101 -1.13 -5.83 14.69
N ASN A 102 -2.07 -4.90 14.87
CA ASN A 102 -2.77 -4.73 16.15
C ASN A 102 -4.12 -5.44 16.12
N THR A 103 -4.47 -6.11 17.21
CA THR A 103 -5.77 -6.76 17.44
C THR A 103 -6.21 -6.50 18.88
N VAL A 104 -7.52 -6.31 19.10
CA VAL A 104 -8.04 -5.88 20.42
C VAL A 104 -8.97 -6.90 21.05
N ASP A 105 -9.93 -7.47 20.32
CA ASP A 105 -10.91 -8.39 20.91
C ASP A 105 -11.34 -9.43 19.88
N PRO A 106 -11.05 -10.73 20.11
CA PRO A 106 -11.39 -11.78 19.16
C PRO A 106 -12.91 -11.93 18.94
N LEU A 107 -13.74 -11.40 19.84
CA LEU A 107 -15.20 -11.41 19.69
C LEU A 107 -15.71 -10.31 18.75
N LYS A 108 -14.97 -9.19 18.64
CA LYS A 108 -15.28 -8.10 17.71
C LYS A 108 -14.65 -8.35 16.35
N GLU A 109 -13.41 -8.84 16.35
CA GLU A 109 -12.63 -9.14 15.16
C GLU A 109 -12.19 -10.61 15.23
N PRO A 110 -12.81 -11.52 14.47
CA PRO A 110 -12.50 -12.94 14.60
C PRO A 110 -11.01 -13.21 14.31
N PRO A 111 -10.33 -14.07 15.08
CA PRO A 111 -8.90 -14.37 14.91
C PRO A 111 -8.52 -14.81 13.50
N LEU A 112 -9.47 -15.39 12.76
CA LEU A 112 -9.29 -15.75 11.36
C LEU A 112 -8.89 -14.54 10.48
N VAL A 113 -9.39 -13.34 10.76
CA VAL A 113 -9.01 -12.13 10.01
C VAL A 113 -7.56 -11.76 10.30
N THR A 114 -7.18 -11.73 11.57
CA THR A 114 -5.81 -11.43 12.02
C THR A 114 -4.80 -12.42 11.44
N THR A 115 -5.10 -13.71 11.50
CA THR A 115 -4.24 -14.78 10.94
C THR A 115 -4.09 -14.67 9.43
N ASN A 116 -5.13 -14.26 8.70
CA ASN A 116 -5.04 -13.99 7.26
C ASN A 116 -4.12 -12.81 6.93
N ILE A 117 -4.15 -11.75 7.75
CA ILE A 117 -3.25 -10.61 7.60
C ILE A 117 -1.80 -11.08 7.82
N VAL A 118 -1.55 -11.83 8.90
CA VAL A 118 -0.22 -12.37 9.21
C VAL A 118 0.29 -13.26 8.08
N LEU A 119 -0.52 -14.19 7.56
CA LEU A 119 -0.14 -15.03 6.40
C LEU A 119 0.18 -14.19 5.17
N SER A 120 -0.58 -13.12 4.91
CA SER A 120 -0.33 -12.24 3.77
C SER A 120 1.01 -11.51 3.89
N VAL A 121 1.38 -11.10 5.11
CA VAL A 121 2.68 -10.48 5.40
C VAL A 121 3.82 -11.47 5.22
N LEU A 122 3.68 -12.70 5.73
CA LEU A 122 4.72 -13.74 5.63
C LEU A 122 4.99 -14.20 4.19
N VAL A 123 3.99 -14.06 3.30
CA VAL A 123 4.10 -14.45 1.89
C VAL A 123 4.62 -13.29 1.02
N VAL A 124 4.90 -12.09 1.56
CA VAL A 124 5.33 -10.92 0.77
C VAL A 124 6.58 -11.19 -0.07
N ASP A 125 6.68 -10.53 -1.23
CA ASP A 125 7.83 -10.66 -2.13
C ASP A 125 8.96 -9.75 -1.68
N TYR A 126 9.65 -10.20 -0.64
CA TYR A 126 10.77 -9.48 -0.06
C TYR A 126 11.78 -10.46 0.53
N PRO A 127 13.06 -10.08 0.65
CA PRO A 127 14.07 -10.89 1.32
C PRO A 127 13.62 -11.29 2.73
N ILE A 128 13.72 -12.60 3.02
CA ILE A 128 13.21 -13.20 4.27
C ILE A 128 13.95 -12.65 5.50
N ASP A 129 15.21 -12.27 5.34
CA ASP A 129 16.06 -11.66 6.35
C ASP A 129 15.69 -10.20 6.67
N LYS A 130 14.74 -9.61 5.93
CA LYS A 130 14.41 -8.18 6.01
C LYS A 130 12.95 -7.89 6.31
N VAL A 131 12.08 -8.88 6.38
CA VAL A 131 10.69 -8.67 6.81
C VAL A 131 10.50 -9.27 8.18
N SER A 132 10.07 -8.43 9.12
CA SER A 132 9.64 -8.88 10.44
C SER A 132 8.17 -8.51 10.66
N CYS A 133 7.40 -9.44 11.22
CA CYS A 133 5.99 -9.24 11.54
C CYS A 133 5.82 -9.29 13.06
N TYR A 134 5.26 -8.22 13.62
CA TYR A 134 4.97 -8.07 15.03
C TYR A 134 3.46 -8.02 15.25
N ILE A 135 2.98 -8.79 16.22
CA ILE A 135 1.56 -8.85 16.55
C ILE A 135 1.38 -8.27 17.94
N LEU A 136 0.55 -7.25 18.05
CA LEU A 136 0.13 -6.64 19.30
C LEU A 136 -1.29 -7.10 19.60
N ASP A 137 -1.48 -7.83 20.70
CA ASP A 137 -2.78 -8.29 21.17
C ASP A 137 -3.17 -7.53 22.45
N ASP A 138 -3.93 -6.44 22.27
CA ASP A 138 -4.46 -5.65 23.39
C ASP A 138 -5.52 -6.44 24.19
N GLY A 139 -6.14 -7.46 23.59
CA GLY A 139 -7.13 -8.32 24.22
C GLY A 139 -6.55 -9.38 25.15
N SER A 140 -5.27 -9.71 24.94
CA SER A 140 -4.53 -10.74 25.69
C SER A 140 -5.34 -12.03 25.88
N THR A 141 -6.01 -12.46 24.81
CA THR A 141 -6.91 -13.62 24.88
C THR A 141 -6.19 -14.89 24.44
N MET A 142 -6.41 -15.99 25.15
CA MET A 142 -5.81 -17.28 24.81
C MET A 142 -6.22 -17.77 23.41
N LEU A 143 -7.43 -17.40 22.96
CA LEU A 143 -7.93 -17.74 21.64
C LEU A 143 -7.10 -17.12 20.51
N THR A 144 -6.70 -15.85 20.65
CA THR A 144 -5.81 -15.18 19.67
C THR A 144 -4.45 -15.88 19.63
N PHE A 145 -3.90 -16.23 20.80
CA PHE A 145 -2.62 -16.92 20.89
C PHE A 145 -2.64 -18.31 20.22
N GLU A 146 -3.63 -19.14 20.51
CA GLU A 146 -3.78 -20.47 19.89
C GLU A 146 -3.96 -20.37 18.38
N ALA A 147 -4.82 -19.45 17.92
CA ALA A 147 -5.05 -19.24 16.48
C ALA A 147 -3.76 -18.83 15.75
N LEU A 148 -2.93 -17.99 16.36
CA LEU A 148 -1.65 -17.57 15.80
C LEU A 148 -0.61 -18.70 15.79
N SER A 149 -0.57 -19.53 16.83
CA SER A 149 0.31 -20.70 16.90
C SER A 149 0.03 -21.67 15.76
N GLU A 150 -1.23 -22.05 15.56
CA GLU A 150 -1.66 -22.91 14.45
C GLU A 150 -1.38 -22.26 13.09
N THR A 151 -1.51 -20.94 12.99
CA THR A 151 -1.23 -20.19 11.77
C THR A 151 0.26 -20.22 11.42
N LEU A 152 1.16 -20.19 12.41
CA LEU A 152 2.60 -20.31 12.20
C LEU A 152 2.97 -21.67 11.60
N GLU A 153 2.42 -22.77 12.14
CA GLU A 153 2.63 -24.10 11.58
C GLU A 153 2.09 -24.24 10.15
N PHE A 154 0.95 -23.61 9.87
CA PHE A 154 0.39 -23.56 8.52
C PHE A 154 1.23 -22.69 7.58
N ALA A 155 1.76 -21.57 8.07
CA ALA A 155 2.53 -20.60 7.29
C ALA A 155 3.76 -21.24 6.64
N GLU A 156 4.45 -22.15 7.33
CA GLU A 156 5.62 -22.84 6.76
C GLU A 156 5.29 -23.56 5.44
N LYS A 157 4.13 -24.22 5.38
CA LYS A 157 3.65 -24.93 4.19
C LYS A 157 3.12 -23.95 3.14
N TRP A 158 2.35 -22.97 3.59
CA TRP A 158 1.68 -21.99 2.72
C TRP A 158 2.66 -21.06 2.01
N VAL A 159 3.67 -20.53 2.72
CA VAL A 159 4.67 -19.60 2.17
C VAL A 159 5.47 -20.28 1.05
N SER A 160 5.93 -21.51 1.28
CA SER A 160 6.65 -22.28 0.27
C SER A 160 5.79 -22.53 -0.98
N PHE A 161 4.52 -22.89 -0.79
CA PHE A 161 3.56 -23.09 -1.88
C PHE A 161 3.33 -21.81 -2.70
N CYS A 162 3.02 -20.70 -2.03
CA CYS A 162 2.74 -19.43 -2.69
C CYS A 162 3.94 -18.90 -3.48
N LYS A 163 5.16 -18.97 -2.90
CA LYS A 163 6.38 -18.53 -3.59
C LYS A 163 6.70 -19.42 -4.79
N LYS A 164 6.49 -20.74 -4.70
CA LYS A 164 6.75 -21.68 -5.80
C LYS A 164 5.79 -21.50 -6.98
N HIS A 165 4.52 -21.16 -6.70
CA HIS A 165 3.47 -21.05 -7.72
C HIS A 165 3.14 -19.60 -8.11
N ASN A 166 3.83 -18.62 -7.53
CA ASN A 166 3.62 -17.18 -7.74
C ASN A 166 2.14 -16.76 -7.70
N ILE A 167 1.44 -17.17 -6.64
CA ILE A 167 -0.01 -17.00 -6.52
C ILE A 167 -0.36 -15.58 -6.06
N GLU A 168 -1.28 -14.93 -6.77
CA GLU A 168 -1.86 -13.64 -6.40
C GLU A 168 -3.40 -13.72 -6.44
N PRO A 169 -4.13 -13.14 -5.46
CA PRO A 169 -3.68 -12.41 -4.27
C PRO A 169 -3.16 -13.33 -3.16
N ARG A 170 -2.20 -12.89 -2.34
CA ARG A 170 -1.50 -13.76 -1.34
C ARG A 170 -2.30 -14.08 -0.07
N ALA A 171 -3.42 -13.39 0.12
CA ALA A 171 -4.33 -13.59 1.23
C ALA A 171 -5.16 -14.86 1.03
N LEU A 172 -5.08 -15.79 1.98
CA LEU A 172 -5.70 -17.11 1.91
C LEU A 172 -7.22 -17.03 1.67
N ASN A 173 -7.92 -16.14 2.39
CA ASN A 173 -9.37 -15.93 2.25
C ASN A 173 -9.83 -15.44 0.85
N PHE A 174 -8.92 -14.88 0.05
CA PHE A 174 -9.26 -14.45 -1.32
C PHE A 174 -8.96 -15.53 -2.36
N ILE A 175 -8.06 -16.47 -2.06
CA ILE A 175 -7.73 -17.60 -2.93
C ILE A 175 -8.72 -18.76 -2.73
N LEU A 176 -9.04 -19.08 -1.47
CA LEU A 176 -10.00 -20.12 -1.17
C LEU A 176 -11.42 -19.57 -1.33
N PRO A 177 -12.31 -20.25 -2.06
CA PRO A 177 -13.70 -19.82 -2.16
C PRO A 177 -14.30 -19.74 -0.76
N LYS A 178 -15.13 -18.72 -0.52
CA LYS A 178 -15.95 -18.51 0.71
C LYS A 178 -16.94 -19.66 0.95
N ARG A 179 -16.43 -20.87 1.18
CA ARG A 179 -17.18 -22.09 1.51
C ARG A 179 -16.85 -22.63 2.90
N LEU A 180 -16.01 -21.93 3.65
CA LEU A 180 -15.74 -22.21 5.06
C LEU A 180 -16.45 -21.15 5.92
N THR A 181 -17.77 -21.10 5.82
CA THR A 181 -18.61 -20.65 6.93
C THR A 181 -18.88 -21.90 7.76
N ILE A 182 -18.18 -22.02 8.89
CA ILE A 182 -18.63 -22.87 10.00
C ILE A 182 -19.61 -22.03 10.82
#